data_AF-A0A7C0X4E3-F1
#
_entry.id   AF-A0A7C0X4E3-F1
#
_cell.length_a   1.000
_cell.length_b   1.000
_cell.length_c   1.000
_cell.angle_alpha   90.00
_cell.angle_beta   90.00
_cell.angle_gamma   90.00
#
_symmetry.space_group_name_H-M   'P 1'
#
loop_
_entity.id
_entity.type
_entity.pdbx_description
1 polymer ?
#
loop_
_entity_poly.entity_id
_entity_poly.type
_entity_poly.pdbx_seq_one_letter_code
_entity_poly.pdbx_strand_id
1 'polypeptide(L)'
;MYRHGGRCLDIDLLIFHNTFGTFPVVPDLRDRNVRDRFYYSCLGWIGRNPFLNWFLIEQGLQKGDLESTLLRQEECLARAAPKVTAYLNDSRFLFLPQALATARKNLGRVIGEHHRVVDSWKNMVKLLARQRSTELRREPASKAVLKAA
;
A
#
# COMPACT_ATOMS: atom_id res chain seq x y z
N MET A 1 -16.03 16.51 -21.49
CA MET A 1 -15.01 17.45 -20.98
C MET A 1 -15.21 17.62 -19.48
N TYR A 2 -14.28 17.16 -18.64
CA TYR A 2 -14.28 17.45 -17.20
C TYR A 2 -13.26 18.55 -16.94
N ARG A 3 -13.72 19.73 -16.51
CA ARG A 3 -12.88 20.87 -16.11
C ARG A 3 -13.07 21.12 -14.62
N HIS A 4 -11.97 20.99 -13.87
CA HIS A 4 -11.75 21.41 -12.48
C HIS A 4 -12.25 20.47 -11.37
N GLY A 5 -11.48 19.40 -11.16
CA GLY A 5 -11.37 18.64 -9.92
C GLY A 5 -10.07 17.85 -9.98
N GLY A 6 -9.20 17.95 -8.96
CA GLY A 6 -7.89 17.28 -8.97
C GLY A 6 -8.02 15.78 -9.24
N ARG A 7 -7.10 15.22 -10.04
CA ARG A 7 -7.06 13.79 -10.34
C ARG A 7 -6.90 13.00 -9.04
N CYS A 8 -7.98 12.42 -8.54
CA CYS A 8 -7.90 11.38 -7.52
C CYS A 8 -7.24 10.16 -8.19
N LEU A 9 -6.12 9.71 -7.65
CA LEU A 9 -5.41 8.54 -8.16
C LEU A 9 -6.22 7.31 -7.76
N ASP A 10 -7.00 6.78 -8.70
CA ASP A 10 -7.65 5.48 -8.55
C ASP A 10 -6.56 4.40 -8.61
N ILE A 11 -6.33 3.72 -7.48
CA ILE A 11 -5.27 2.70 -7.33
C ILE A 11 -5.79 1.28 -7.55
N ASP A 12 -7.01 1.12 -8.07
CA ASP A 12 -7.55 -0.13 -8.61
C ASP A 12 -7.42 -1.32 -7.64
N LEU A 13 -7.60 -1.07 -6.33
CA LEU A 13 -7.64 -2.11 -5.31
C LEU A 13 -9.09 -2.60 -5.17
N LEU A 14 -9.40 -3.74 -5.81
CA LEU A 14 -10.68 -4.48 -5.76
C LEU A 14 -11.28 -4.71 -4.35
N ILE A 15 -10.54 -4.41 -3.27
CA ILE A 15 -11.00 -4.51 -1.89
C ILE A 15 -12.03 -3.40 -1.54
N PHE A 16 -12.07 -2.29 -2.28
CA PHE A 16 -12.93 -1.14 -1.92
C PHE A 16 -14.00 -0.75 -2.95
N HIS A 17 -14.00 -1.32 -4.16
CA HIS A 17 -14.83 -0.78 -5.23
C HIS A 17 -16.26 -1.29 -5.31
N ASN A 18 -16.72 -2.25 -4.50
CA ASN A 18 -18.05 -2.82 -4.78
C ASN A 18 -18.77 -3.55 -3.66
N THR A 19 -18.80 -3.05 -2.43
CA THR A 19 -19.52 -3.79 -1.36
C THR A 19 -20.97 -3.38 -1.11
N PHE A 20 -21.48 -2.21 -1.54
CA PHE A 20 -22.85 -1.83 -1.09
C PHE A 20 -23.74 -1.00 -2.02
N GLY A 21 -23.36 -0.58 -3.23
CA GLY A 21 -24.27 0.17 -4.12
C GLY A 21 -24.83 1.49 -3.55
N THR A 22 -24.41 1.89 -2.34
CA THR A 22 -24.88 3.06 -1.58
C THR A 22 -23.75 4.04 -1.29
N PHE A 23 -22.62 3.95 -2.00
CA PHE A 23 -21.51 4.89 -1.77
C PHE A 23 -21.96 6.27 -2.23
N PRO A 24 -22.28 7.19 -1.29
CA PRO A 24 -22.87 8.45 -1.68
C PRO A 24 -21.81 9.33 -2.33
N VAL A 25 -22.22 10.21 -3.25
CA VAL A 25 -21.32 11.21 -3.86
C VAL A 25 -20.67 12.09 -2.78
N VAL A 26 -21.36 12.30 -1.66
CA VAL A 26 -20.85 12.92 -0.44
C VAL A 26 -21.08 11.98 0.75
N PRO A 27 -20.02 11.49 1.42
CA PRO A 27 -20.17 10.60 2.59
C PRO A 27 -20.85 11.32 3.76
N ASP A 28 -21.94 10.75 4.28
CA ASP A 28 -22.55 11.22 5.52
C ASP A 28 -21.80 10.62 6.72
N LEU A 29 -20.89 11.39 7.31
CA LEU A 29 -20.10 10.96 8.47
C LEU A 29 -20.92 10.84 9.78
N ARG A 30 -22.21 11.24 9.77
CA ARG A 30 -23.14 10.97 10.87
C ARG A 30 -23.58 9.50 10.86
N ASP A 31 -23.68 8.90 9.67
CA ASP A 31 -23.93 7.46 9.52
C ASP A 31 -22.75 6.69 10.13
N ARG A 32 -23.07 5.80 11.08
CA ARG A 32 -22.09 5.00 11.80
C ARG A 32 -21.26 4.12 10.86
N ASN A 33 -21.87 3.49 9.87
CA ASN A 33 -21.17 2.60 8.93
C ASN A 33 -20.19 3.38 8.06
N VAL A 34 -20.57 4.59 7.62
CA VAL A 34 -19.69 5.48 6.87
C VAL A 34 -18.54 5.96 7.76
N ARG A 35 -18.82 6.34 9.00
CA ARG A 35 -17.80 6.74 9.97
C ARG A 35 -16.83 5.60 10.32
N ASP A 36 -17.32 4.37 10.46
CA ASP A 36 -16.49 3.18 10.69
C ASP A 36 -15.52 2.96 9.53
N ARG A 37 -16.03 2.99 8.29
CA ARG A 37 -15.18 2.88 7.08
C ARG A 37 -14.16 4.00 7.01
N PHE A 38 -14.56 5.23 7.33
CA PHE A 38 -13.66 6.36 7.37
C PHE A 38 -12.54 6.15 8.40
N TYR A 39 -12.88 5.74 9.62
CA TYR A 39 -11.91 5.43 10.67
C TYR A 39 -10.91 4.33 10.25
N TYR A 40 -11.40 3.20 9.73
CA TYR A 40 -10.53 2.11 9.28
C TYR A 40 -9.67 2.49 8.07
N SER A 41 -10.17 3.37 7.20
CA SER A 41 -9.38 3.92 6.10
C SER A 41 -8.25 4.80 6.64
N CYS A 42 -8.52 5.66 7.63
CA CYS A 42 -7.48 6.44 8.31
C CYS A 42 -6.40 5.53 8.91
N LEU A 43 -6.79 4.47 9.64
CA LEU A 43 -5.83 3.51 10.20
C LEU A 43 -5.00 2.82 9.12
N GLY A 44 -5.62 2.39 8.02
CA GLY A 44 -4.94 1.74 6.90
C GLY A 44 -3.91 2.64 6.24
N TRP A 45 -4.26 3.90 6.00
CA TRP A 45 -3.34 4.89 5.43
C TRP A 45 -2.20 5.24 6.38
N ILE A 46 -2.52 5.55 7.64
CA ILE A 46 -1.52 5.89 8.66
C ILE A 46 -0.53 4.74 8.89
N GLY A 47 -1.03 3.50 8.95
CA GLY A 47 -0.20 2.32 9.17
C GLY A 47 0.83 2.06 8.06
N ARG A 48 0.50 2.43 6.81
CA ARG A 48 1.38 2.23 5.64
C ARG A 48 2.30 3.42 5.38
N ASN A 49 1.95 4.59 5.89
CA ASN A 49 2.61 5.85 5.54
C ASN A 49 4.12 5.85 5.84
N PRO A 50 4.63 5.32 6.98
CA PRO A 50 6.07 5.27 7.22
C PRO A 50 6.84 4.48 6.17
N PHE A 51 6.30 3.32 5.78
CA PHE A 51 6.90 2.49 4.74
C PHE A 51 6.87 3.19 3.38
N LEU A 52 5.76 3.83 3.02
CA LEU A 52 5.64 4.53 1.75
C LEU A 52 6.62 5.72 1.65
N ASN A 53 6.76 6.51 2.72
CA ASN A 53 7.73 7.61 2.75
C ASN A 53 9.16 7.10 2.59
N TRP A 54 9.52 6.03 3.33
CA TRP A 54 10.82 5.38 3.15
C TRP A 54 11.02 4.93 1.70
N PHE A 55 10.06 4.19 1.15
CA PHE A 55 10.17 3.63 -0.19
C PHE A 55 10.34 4.73 -1.25
N LEU A 56 9.53 5.79 -1.20
CA LEU A 56 9.61 6.87 -2.18
C LEU A 56 10.92 7.67 -2.07
N ILE A 57 11.42 7.89 -0.85
CA ILE A 57 12.72 8.54 -0.63
C ILE A 57 13.84 7.66 -1.18
N GLU A 58 13.82 6.36 -0.88
CA GLU A 58 14.83 5.40 -1.35
C GLU A 58 14.85 5.26 -2.87
N GLN A 59 13.68 5.35 -3.52
CA GLN A 59 13.58 5.37 -4.99
C GLN A 59 13.91 6.74 -5.62
N GLY A 60 14.23 7.76 -4.83
CA GLY A 60 14.48 9.13 -5.32
C GLY A 60 13.24 9.83 -5.89
N LEU A 61 12.04 9.28 -5.64
CA LEU A 61 10.75 9.82 -6.10
C LEU A 61 10.20 10.90 -5.17
N GLN A 62 10.69 10.94 -3.92
CA GLN A 62 10.37 11.96 -2.94
C GLN A 62 11.66 12.53 -2.37
N LYS A 63 11.74 13.86 -2.26
CA LYS A 63 12.83 14.55 -1.58
C LYS A 63 12.52 14.69 -0.10
N GLY A 64 13.56 14.71 0.71
CA GLY A 64 13.48 14.98 2.14
C GLY A 64 14.11 13.89 2.98
N ASP A 65 14.12 14.12 4.28
CA ASP A 65 14.57 13.15 5.26
C ASP A 65 13.36 12.42 5.86
N LEU A 66 13.52 11.11 6.07
CA LEU A 66 12.44 10.26 6.56
C LEU A 66 12.02 10.65 7.97
N GLU A 67 12.97 10.86 8.88
CA GLU A 67 12.68 11.12 10.28
C GLU A 67 11.96 12.45 10.49
N SER A 68 12.43 13.51 9.83
CA SER A 68 11.77 14.82 9.82
C SER A 68 10.37 14.76 9.22
N THR A 69 10.17 13.97 8.15
CA THR A 69 8.85 13.75 7.55
C THR A 69 7.89 13.08 8.54
N LEU A 70 8.33 12.03 9.23
CA LEU A 70 7.51 11.29 10.19
C LEU A 70 7.21 12.10 11.44
N LEU A 71 8.18 12.84 11.98
CA LEU A 71 7.97 13.73 13.13
C LEU A 71 6.92 14.79 12.83
N ARG A 72 7.00 15.44 11.66
CA ARG A 72 5.99 16.41 11.23
C ARG A 72 4.60 15.78 11.11
N GLN A 73 4.50 14.58 10.55
CA GLN A 73 3.22 13.86 10.44
C GLN A 73 2.64 13.52 11.81
N GLU A 74 3.47 13.13 12.76
CA GLU A 74 3.09 12.84 14.14
C GLU A 74 2.55 14.08 14.85
N GLU A 75 3.25 15.22 14.75
CA GLU A 75 2.79 16.50 15.28
C GLU A 75 1.46 16.96 14.66
N CYS A 76 1.33 16.84 13.33
CA CYS A 76 0.09 17.18 12.63
C CYS A 76 -1.07 16.29 13.10
N LEU A 77 -0.85 14.98 13.26
CA LEU A 77 -1.88 14.05 13.74
C LEU A 77 -2.26 14.34 15.19
N ALA A 78 -1.30 14.62 16.07
CA ALA A 78 -1.57 14.96 17.47
C ALA A 78 -2.47 16.20 17.59
N ARG A 79 -2.29 17.19 16.70
CA ARG A 79 -3.13 18.41 16.65
C ARG A 79 -4.49 18.19 15.99
N ALA A 80 -4.58 17.31 15.01
CA ALA A 80 -5.79 17.08 14.22
C ALA A 80 -6.75 16.08 14.89
N ALA A 81 -6.23 15.03 15.52
CA ALA A 81 -7.02 13.95 16.12
C ALA A 81 -8.09 14.44 17.12
N PRO A 82 -7.80 15.38 18.04
CA PRO A 82 -8.84 15.94 18.93
C PRO A 82 -9.94 16.68 18.18
N LYS A 83 -9.60 17.39 17.10
CA LYS A 83 -10.57 18.15 16.28
C LYS A 83 -11.51 17.22 15.53
N VAL A 84 -10.97 16.16 14.93
CA VAL A 84 -11.77 15.14 14.24
C VAL A 84 -12.66 14.40 15.23
N THR A 85 -12.12 14.06 16.40
CA THR A 85 -12.89 13.45 17.50
C THR A 85 -14.08 14.31 17.90
N ALA A 86 -13.88 15.61 18.11
CA ALA A 86 -14.95 16.54 18.45
C ALA A 86 -15.99 16.70 17.33
N TYR A 87 -15.53 16.79 16.08
CA TYR A 87 -16.41 16.93 14.92
C TYR A 87 -17.30 15.71 14.69
N LEU A 88 -16.74 14.50 14.88
CA LEU A 88 -17.44 13.23 14.65
C LEU A 88 -18.10 12.65 15.90
N ASN A 89 -17.88 13.26 17.07
CA ASN A 89 -18.23 12.72 18.37
C ASN A 89 -17.79 11.25 18.54
N ASP A 90 -16.53 10.96 18.19
CA ASP A 90 -16.01 9.60 18.12
C ASP A 90 -14.57 9.53 18.66
N SER A 91 -14.43 8.99 19.88
CA SER A 91 -13.17 8.94 20.62
C SER A 91 -12.11 8.05 19.99
N ARG A 92 -12.48 7.16 19.07
CA ARG A 92 -11.52 6.27 18.38
C ARG A 92 -10.48 7.07 17.59
N PHE A 93 -10.85 8.26 17.10
CA PHE A 93 -9.94 9.13 16.34
C PHE A 93 -8.78 9.68 17.18
N LEU A 94 -8.87 9.66 18.51
CA LEU A 94 -7.75 9.97 19.40
C LEU A 94 -6.61 8.95 19.29
N PHE A 95 -6.87 7.75 18.77
CA PHE A 95 -5.86 6.69 18.60
C PHE A 95 -4.97 6.88 17.35
N LEU A 96 -5.34 7.77 16.42
CA LEU A 96 -4.61 7.93 15.16
C LEU A 96 -3.11 8.30 15.33
N PRO A 97 -2.71 9.16 16.28
CA PRO A 97 -1.29 9.40 16.54
C PRO A 97 -0.55 8.14 17.01
N GLN A 98 -1.17 7.35 17.89
CA GLN A 98 -0.60 6.09 18.37
C GLN A 98 -0.47 5.05 17.24
N ALA A 99 -1.40 5.04 16.29
CA ALA A 99 -1.29 4.21 15.10
C ALA A 99 -0.05 4.56 14.26
N LEU A 100 0.25 5.86 14.08
CA LEU A 100 1.47 6.28 13.38
C LEU A 100 2.73 5.89 14.17
N ALA A 101 2.76 6.15 15.48
CA ALA A 101 3.89 5.81 16.34
C ALA A 101 4.17 4.29 16.30
N THR A 102 3.12 3.47 16.31
CA THR A 102 3.24 2.01 16.19
C THR A 102 3.78 1.60 14.82
N ALA A 103 3.31 2.23 13.74
CA ALA A 103 3.80 1.97 12.39
C ALA A 103 5.28 2.36 12.24
N ARG A 104 5.68 3.53 12.76
CA ARG A 104 7.07 4.00 12.78
C ARG A 104 7.97 3.04 13.57
N LYS A 105 7.55 2.60 14.76
CA LYS A 105 8.29 1.63 15.57
C LYS A 105 8.54 0.30 14.83
N ASN A 106 7.59 -0.14 14.01
CA ASN A 106 7.69 -1.39 13.25
C ASN A 106 8.37 -1.22 11.88
N LEU A 107 8.74 -0.01 11.48
CA LEU A 107 9.21 0.29 10.12
C LEU A 107 10.41 -0.56 9.71
N GLY A 108 11.42 -0.68 10.56
CA GLY A 108 12.62 -1.48 10.26
C GLY A 108 12.31 -2.94 9.96
N ARG A 109 11.36 -3.54 10.71
CA ARG A 109 10.89 -4.90 10.44
C ARG A 109 10.22 -5.00 9.07
N VAL A 110 9.32 -4.06 8.75
CA VAL A 110 8.56 -4.05 7.47
C VAL A 110 9.50 -3.85 6.28
N ILE A 111 10.51 -2.98 6.40
CA ILE A 111 11.58 -2.82 5.39
C ILE A 111 12.32 -4.14 5.18
N GLY A 112 12.69 -4.83 6.26
CA GLY A 112 13.35 -6.13 6.17
C GLY A 112 12.47 -7.22 5.55
N GLU A 113 11.15 -7.18 5.77
CA GLU A 113 10.18 -8.06 5.09
C GLU A 113 10.08 -7.74 3.60
N HIS A 114 10.04 -6.45 3.24
CA HIS A 114 10.02 -6.01 1.85
C HIS A 114 11.23 -6.52 1.06
N HIS A 115 12.45 -6.32 1.57
CA HIS A 115 13.66 -6.82 0.91
C HIS A 115 13.63 -8.35 0.72
N ARG A 116 13.22 -9.09 1.76
CA ARG A 116 13.06 -10.56 1.67
C ARG A 116 12.10 -10.98 0.57
N VAL A 117 10.96 -10.30 0.44
CA VAL A 117 9.97 -10.58 -0.61
C VAL A 117 10.54 -10.26 -1.99
N VAL A 118 11.19 -9.12 -2.15
CA VAL A 118 11.82 -8.70 -3.43
C VAL A 118 12.90 -9.71 -3.86
N ASP A 119 13.75 -10.15 -2.94
CA ASP A 119 14.80 -11.12 -3.26
C ASP A 119 14.25 -12.50 -3.57
N SER A 120 13.24 -12.95 -2.81
CA SER A 120 12.54 -14.20 -3.08
C SER A 120 11.88 -14.19 -4.46
N TRP A 121 11.24 -13.06 -4.82
CA TRP A 121 10.66 -12.87 -6.15
C TRP A 121 11.72 -12.95 -7.25
N LYS A 122 12.84 -12.22 -7.12
CA LYS A 122 13.96 -12.29 -8.08
C LYS A 122 14.48 -13.71 -8.26
N ASN A 123 14.58 -14.48 -7.17
CA ASN A 123 15.02 -15.88 -7.22
C ASN A 123 14.01 -16.77 -7.94
N MET A 124 12.72 -16.60 -7.64
CA MET A 124 11.65 -17.33 -8.33
C MET A 124 11.66 -17.07 -9.84
N VAL A 125 11.77 -15.81 -10.26
CA VAL A 125 11.85 -15.42 -11.68
C VAL A 125 13.07 -16.08 -12.36
N LYS A 126 14.23 -16.11 -11.70
CA LYS A 126 15.43 -16.78 -12.22
C LYS A 126 15.23 -18.29 -12.38
N LEU A 127 14.59 -18.95 -11.42
CA LEU A 127 14.31 -20.39 -11.49
C LEU A 127 13.37 -20.72 -12.64
N LEU A 128 12.29 -19.95 -12.82
CA LEU A 128 11.35 -20.12 -13.93
C LEU A 128 12.02 -19.92 -15.29
N ALA A 129 12.92 -18.92 -15.41
CA ALA A 129 13.69 -18.70 -16.64
C ALA A 129 14.66 -19.86 -16.96
N ARG A 130 15.26 -20.47 -15.93
CA ARG A 130 16.12 -21.66 -16.10
C ARG A 130 15.31 -22.89 -16.53
N GLN A 131 14.11 -23.09 -15.97
CA GLN A 131 13.24 -24.20 -16.38
C GLN A 131 12.85 -24.09 -17.86
N ARG A 132 12.36 -22.92 -18.29
CA ARG A 132 12.00 -22.67 -19.69
C ARG A 132 13.17 -22.90 -20.65
N SER A 133 14.37 -22.40 -20.33
CA SER A 133 15.55 -22.62 -21.17
C SER A 133 16.01 -24.08 -21.20
N THR A 134 15.74 -24.86 -20.14
CA THR A 134 16.04 -26.30 -20.10
C THR A 134 15.03 -27.10 -20.93
N GLU A 135 13.74 -26.74 -20.91
CA GLU A 135 12.70 -27.35 -21.75
C GLU A 135 12.95 -27.09 -23.24
N LEU A 136 13.27 -25.86 -23.63
CA LEU A 136 13.66 -25.49 -25.00
C LEU A 136 14.89 -26.25 -25.50
N ARG A 137 15.85 -26.59 -24.63
CA ARG A 137 17.02 -27.41 -24.97
C ARG A 137 16.71 -28.90 -25.14
N ARG A 138 15.60 -29.41 -24.57
CA ARG A 138 15.20 -30.81 -24.69
C ARG A 138 14.40 -31.10 -25.98
N GLU A 139 13.76 -30.11 -26.58
CA GLU A 139 12.96 -30.28 -27.80
C GLU A 139 13.68 -30.60 -29.14
N PRO A 140 14.99 -30.33 -29.38
CA PRO A 140 15.59 -30.66 -30.67
C PRO A 140 15.93 -32.15 -30.85
N ALA A 141 16.05 -32.93 -29.77
CA ALA A 141 16.53 -34.32 -29.86
C ALA A 141 15.46 -35.32 -30.33
N SER A 142 14.16 -35.02 -30.12
CA SER A 142 13.08 -35.96 -30.47
C SER A 142 12.68 -35.93 -31.95
N LYS A 143 13.00 -34.85 -32.69
CA LYS A 143 12.63 -34.74 -34.12
C LYS A 143 13.71 -35.23 -35.09
N ALA A 144 14.93 -35.50 -34.61
CA ALA A 144 16.01 -36.02 -35.45
C ALA A 144 15.97 -37.56 -35.64
N VAL A 145 15.29 -38.30 -34.76
CA VAL A 145 15.26 -39.77 -34.79
C VAL A 145 14.23 -40.34 -35.79
N LEU A 146 13.28 -39.53 -36.27
CA LEU A 146 12.20 -39.98 -37.18
C LEU A 146 12.46 -39.72 -38.67
N LYS A 147 13.68 -39.33 -39.08
CA LYS A 147 14.03 -39.08 -40.50
C LYS A 147 15.07 -40.05 -41.08
N ALA A 148 15.39 -41.14 -40.39
CA ALA A 148 16.40 -42.11 -40.82
C ALA A 148 15.89 -43.56 -40.91
N ALA A 149 14.59 -43.76 -41.15
CA ALA A 149 13.99 -45.07 -41.41
C ALA A 149 13.28 -45.08 -42.77
#